data_AF-A0A4U5MN79-F1
#
_entry.id   AF-A0A4U5MN79-F1
#
_cell.length_a   1.000
_cell.length_b   1.000
_cell.length_c   1.000
_cell.angle_alpha   90.00
_cell.angle_beta   90.00
_cell.angle_gamma   90.00
#
_symmetry.space_group_name_H-M   'P 1'
#
loop_
_entity.id
_entity.type
_entity.pdbx_description
1 polymer ?
#
loop_
_entity_poly.entity_id
_entity_poly.type
_entity_poly.pdbx_seq_one_letter_code
_entity_poly.pdbx_strand_id
1 'polypeptide(L)'
;MAPKRRSPKNRSPPTIQVEDGKESSTARFLKIHKENVVVEEKPQVTESRVGSSYQAEIPDFDPNSPVGPSTHKSETLWIPQSTDHTVKKLYKKILSPGNNERDLDQEDILHALYTSEYRIPEAIKKAKLTEFANPPRRTMTFPCKRFDKQEIRYLEDGILTFGKNFFKIRKRYFPKRTVGELVNLYYFWKKRRTCEQLVYRCMDYMDVMTDEIVKLQGVGKQ
;
A
#
# COMPACT_ATOMS: atom_id res chain seq x y z
N MET A 1 44.33 -21.55 31.93
CA MET A 1 43.72 -20.23 32.16
C MET A 1 42.24 -20.30 31.81
N ALA A 2 41.35 -20.30 32.80
CA ALA A 2 39.90 -20.34 32.61
C ALA A 2 39.31 -18.92 32.67
N PRO A 3 38.27 -18.58 31.87
CA PRO A 3 37.67 -17.26 31.92
C PRO A 3 36.66 -17.14 33.08
N LYS A 4 36.79 -16.05 33.84
CA LYS A 4 35.96 -15.70 35.00
C LYS A 4 34.48 -15.49 34.62
N ARG A 5 33.58 -16.24 35.26
CA ARG A 5 32.14 -16.02 35.28
C ARG A 5 31.83 -14.66 35.94
N ARG A 6 31.03 -13.80 35.28
CA ARG A 6 30.46 -12.58 35.89
C ARG A 6 29.15 -12.93 36.58
N SER A 7 29.05 -12.60 37.86
CA SER A 7 27.83 -12.71 38.67
C SER A 7 26.74 -11.72 38.20
N PRO A 8 25.44 -12.06 38.37
CA PRO A 8 24.33 -11.23 37.90
C PRO A 8 24.09 -10.03 38.83
N LYS A 9 23.94 -8.84 38.24
CA LYS A 9 23.51 -7.62 38.96
C LYS A 9 22.01 -7.72 39.24
N ASN A 10 21.64 -7.76 40.52
CA ASN A 10 20.28 -7.56 40.99
C ASN A 10 19.76 -6.19 40.50
N ARG A 11 18.73 -6.19 39.64
CA ARG A 11 17.84 -5.03 39.45
C ARG A 11 16.48 -5.42 40.01
N SER A 12 16.09 -4.74 41.07
CA SER A 12 14.74 -4.77 41.61
C SER A 12 13.75 -4.28 40.54
N PRO A 13 12.51 -4.82 40.49
CA PRO A 13 11.47 -4.33 39.58
C PRO A 13 11.05 -2.90 39.97
N PRO A 14 10.74 -2.00 39.02
CA PRO A 14 10.12 -0.73 39.36
C PRO A 14 8.67 -0.98 39.78
N THR A 15 8.34 -0.52 40.99
CA THR A 15 7.00 -0.43 41.57
C THR A 15 6.07 0.33 40.63
N ILE A 16 5.00 -0.32 40.17
CA ILE A 16 3.91 0.31 39.41
C ILE A 16 3.01 1.00 40.43
N GLN A 17 3.10 2.33 40.52
CA GLN A 17 2.05 3.13 41.15
C GLN A 17 0.90 3.29 40.15
N VAL A 18 -0.29 2.87 40.59
CA VAL A 18 -1.55 3.04 39.88
C VAL A 18 -1.99 4.48 40.10
N GLU A 19 -1.94 5.31 39.07
CA GLU A 19 -2.61 6.61 39.06
C GLU A 19 -3.78 6.55 38.09
N ASP A 20 -4.98 6.65 38.69
CA ASP A 20 -6.25 6.83 38.01
C ASP A 20 -6.32 8.20 37.35
N GLY A 21 -6.53 8.20 36.03
CA GLY A 21 -6.70 9.43 35.25
C GLY A 21 -6.51 9.17 33.76
N LYS A 22 -7.56 8.74 33.08
CA LYS A 22 -7.56 8.51 31.62
C LYS A 22 -7.47 9.86 30.88
N GLU A 23 -6.27 10.44 30.76
CA GLU A 23 -6.00 11.46 29.76
C GLU A 23 -6.04 10.78 28.37
N SER A 24 -6.94 11.26 27.51
CA SER A 24 -7.06 10.82 26.11
C SER A 24 -5.72 10.94 25.38
N SER A 25 -5.41 9.99 24.50
CA SER A 25 -4.21 10.02 23.66
C SER A 25 -4.03 11.33 22.88
N THR A 26 -5.14 12.02 22.57
CA THR A 26 -5.14 13.36 21.98
C THR A 26 -4.63 14.44 22.95
N ALA A 27 -4.96 14.34 24.24
CA ALA A 27 -4.47 15.28 25.26
C ALA A 27 -2.96 15.16 25.46
N ARG A 28 -2.41 13.94 25.46
CA ARG A 28 -0.94 13.72 25.47
C ARG A 28 -0.27 14.29 24.22
N PHE A 29 -0.86 14.10 23.04
CA PHE A 29 -0.33 14.61 21.79
C PHE A 29 -0.29 16.15 21.75
N LEU A 30 -1.30 16.81 22.33
CA LEU A 30 -1.37 18.27 22.45
C LEU A 30 -0.43 18.84 23.52
N LYS A 31 -0.13 18.08 24.59
CA LYS A 31 0.77 18.48 25.67
C LYS A 31 2.25 18.51 25.23
N ILE A 32 2.64 17.62 24.31
CA ILE A 32 4.00 17.57 23.74
C ILE A 32 4.37 18.87 23.00
N HIS A 33 3.38 19.64 22.54
CA HIS A 33 3.59 20.93 21.85
C HIS A 33 3.55 22.16 22.77
N LYS A 34 3.50 21.99 24.10
CA LYS A 34 3.32 23.11 25.04
C LYS A 34 4.48 23.32 26.03
N GLU A 35 5.55 22.53 25.94
CA GLU A 35 6.81 22.90 26.56
C GLU A 35 7.53 23.89 25.64
N ASN A 36 7.36 25.17 25.93
CA ASN A 36 8.14 26.25 25.36
C ASN A 36 9.61 26.06 25.74
N VAL A 37 10.33 25.24 24.99
CA VAL A 37 11.78 25.38 24.87
C VAL A 37 11.96 26.73 24.17
N VAL A 38 12.40 27.73 24.92
CA VAL A 38 12.91 28.98 24.34
C VAL A 38 14.20 28.60 23.62
N VAL A 39 14.05 28.10 22.41
CA VAL A 39 15.13 28.03 21.44
C VAL A 39 15.27 29.47 20.95
N GLU A 40 16.45 30.06 21.15
CA GLU A 40 16.84 31.22 20.33
C GLU A 40 16.77 30.78 18.87
N GLU A 41 15.64 31.03 18.22
CA GLU A 41 15.51 30.90 16.77
C GLU A 41 16.33 32.03 16.15
N LYS A 42 17.64 31.79 15.98
CA LYS A 42 18.37 32.48 14.92
C LYS A 42 17.63 32.17 13.63
N PRO A 43 17.21 33.18 12.84
CA PRO A 43 16.50 32.93 11.60
C PRO A 43 17.42 32.07 10.72
N GLN A 44 17.08 30.78 10.59
CA GLN A 44 17.75 29.91 9.65
C GLN A 44 17.29 30.37 8.27
N VAL A 45 18.05 31.29 7.68
CA VAL A 45 17.89 31.62 6.29
C VAL A 45 18.26 30.36 5.51
N THR A 46 17.25 29.68 4.95
CA THR A 46 17.47 28.58 4.00
C THR A 46 17.87 29.19 2.67
N GLU A 47 19.08 29.75 2.62
CA GLU A 47 19.65 30.30 1.40
C GLU A 47 20.03 29.17 0.44
N SER A 48 19.73 29.38 -0.84
CA SER A 48 20.16 28.47 -1.91
C SER A 48 21.69 28.41 -1.93
N ARG A 49 22.24 27.21 -1.78
CA ARG A 49 23.70 27.01 -1.72
C ARG A 49 24.27 26.94 -3.13
N VAL A 50 25.32 27.73 -3.36
CA VAL A 50 26.05 27.83 -4.64
C VAL A 50 27.48 27.34 -4.39
N GLY A 51 27.97 26.42 -5.22
CA GLY A 51 29.32 25.85 -5.15
C GLY A 51 29.38 24.44 -5.73
N SER A 52 30.57 24.00 -6.13
CA SER A 52 30.79 22.69 -6.77
C SER A 52 30.26 21.49 -5.96
N SER A 53 30.14 21.63 -4.64
CA SER A 53 29.52 20.62 -3.77
C SER A 53 27.98 20.57 -3.82
N TYR A 54 27.35 21.48 -4.57
CA TYR A 54 25.90 21.67 -4.64
C TYR A 54 25.35 21.66 -6.06
N GLN A 55 26.10 22.14 -7.05
CA GLN A 55 25.68 22.12 -8.46
C GLN A 55 26.02 20.80 -9.14
N ALA A 56 25.22 20.45 -10.15
CA ALA A 56 25.50 19.32 -11.04
C ALA A 56 26.64 19.67 -12.00
N GLU A 57 27.46 18.67 -12.33
CA GLU A 57 28.39 18.76 -13.45
C GLU A 57 27.59 18.70 -14.76
N ILE A 58 27.64 19.78 -15.53
CA ILE A 58 26.97 19.87 -16.82
C ILE A 58 27.97 19.41 -17.87
N PRO A 59 27.76 18.26 -18.54
CA PRO A 59 28.64 17.84 -19.62
C PRO A 59 28.50 18.80 -20.80
N ASP A 60 29.60 19.02 -21.52
CA ASP A 60 29.59 19.80 -22.75
C ASP A 60 28.70 19.15 -23.80
N PHE A 61 27.95 19.97 -24.53
CA PHE A 61 27.11 19.49 -25.61
C PHE A 61 27.95 19.07 -26.80
N ASP A 62 27.93 17.78 -27.14
CA ASP A 62 28.52 17.24 -28.36
C ASP A 62 27.42 16.73 -29.31
N PRO A 63 27.18 17.39 -30.47
CA PRO A 63 26.17 16.97 -31.44
C PRO A 63 26.51 15.63 -32.11
N ASN A 64 27.78 15.22 -32.08
CA ASN A 64 28.24 13.94 -32.62
C ASN A 64 28.40 12.87 -31.55
N SER A 65 28.05 13.18 -30.29
CA SER A 65 28.10 12.20 -29.21
C SER A 65 27.25 11.02 -29.64
N PRO A 66 27.82 9.80 -29.75
CA PRO A 66 27.03 8.64 -30.09
C PRO A 66 25.91 8.53 -29.06
N VAL A 67 24.67 8.50 -29.54
CA VAL A 67 23.53 8.08 -28.73
C VAL A 67 23.77 6.59 -28.47
N GLY A 68 24.61 6.30 -27.49
CA GLY A 68 24.84 4.94 -27.04
C GLY A 68 23.48 4.33 -26.68
N PRO A 69 23.31 2.99 -26.82
CA PRO A 69 22.11 2.35 -26.32
C PRO A 69 21.91 2.80 -24.87
N SER A 70 20.70 3.26 -24.56
CA SER A 70 20.35 3.78 -23.25
C SER A 70 20.88 2.84 -22.16
N THR A 71 21.72 3.36 -21.27
CA THR A 71 22.20 2.59 -20.11
C THR A 71 21.07 2.37 -19.09
N HIS A 72 19.91 3.01 -19.29
CA HIS A 72 18.73 2.77 -18.49
C HIS A 72 18.18 1.38 -18.77
N LYS A 73 18.10 0.57 -17.71
CA LYS A 73 17.44 -0.75 -17.68
C LYS A 73 15.90 -0.61 -17.72
N SER A 74 15.38 0.20 -18.63
CA SER A 74 13.93 0.36 -18.82
C SER A 74 13.39 -0.77 -19.66
N GLU A 75 12.29 -1.38 -19.21
CA GLU A 75 11.54 -2.39 -19.95
C GLU A 75 10.28 -1.74 -20.53
N THR A 76 10.01 -1.95 -21.82
CA THR A 76 8.79 -1.45 -22.45
C THR A 76 7.60 -2.30 -21.99
N LEU A 77 6.60 -1.67 -21.36
CA LEU A 77 5.40 -2.37 -20.87
C LEU A 77 4.21 -2.29 -21.84
N TRP A 78 4.17 -1.31 -22.73
CA TRP A 78 3.06 -1.11 -23.66
C TRP A 78 3.48 -0.27 -24.87
N ILE A 79 2.92 -0.59 -26.04
CA ILE A 79 2.99 0.25 -27.23
C ILE A 79 1.54 0.44 -27.74
N PRO A 80 1.13 1.63 -28.18
CA PRO A 80 -0.24 1.85 -28.64
C PRO A 80 -0.46 1.30 -30.07
N GLN A 81 -0.37 -0.02 -30.26
CA GLN A 81 -0.71 -0.69 -31.52
C GLN A 81 -2.10 -1.36 -31.49
N SER A 82 -2.70 -1.50 -30.31
CA SER A 82 -4.05 -2.04 -30.16
C SER A 82 -5.11 -0.97 -30.42
N THR A 83 -6.22 -1.36 -31.02
CA THR A 83 -7.43 -0.54 -31.07
C THR A 83 -8.29 -0.78 -29.83
N ASP A 84 -9.06 0.22 -29.42
CA ASP A 84 -10.06 0.11 -28.33
C ASP A 84 -10.97 -1.12 -28.48
N HIS A 85 -11.31 -1.47 -29.72
CA HIS A 85 -12.13 -2.63 -30.01
C HIS A 85 -11.45 -3.94 -29.59
N THR A 86 -10.15 -4.10 -29.87
CA THR A 86 -9.37 -5.29 -29.49
C THR A 86 -9.30 -5.44 -27.99
N VAL A 87 -9.04 -4.35 -27.26
CA VAL A 87 -8.98 -4.31 -25.80
C VAL A 87 -10.36 -4.66 -25.19
N LYS A 88 -11.44 -4.04 -25.67
CA LYS A 88 -12.81 -4.34 -25.21
C LYS A 88 -13.20 -5.79 -25.49
N LYS A 89 -12.81 -6.35 -26.65
CA LYS A 89 -13.04 -7.75 -27.02
C LYS A 89 -12.28 -8.71 -26.10
N LEU A 90 -11.04 -8.37 -25.72
CA LEU A 90 -10.26 -9.13 -24.74
C LEU A 90 -10.95 -9.12 -23.37
N TYR A 91 -11.30 -7.94 -22.85
CA TYR A 91 -11.96 -7.81 -21.55
C TYR A 91 -13.28 -8.58 -21.52
N LYS A 92 -14.11 -8.48 -22.56
CA LYS A 92 -15.37 -9.23 -22.63
C LYS A 92 -15.13 -10.75 -22.56
N LYS A 93 -14.08 -11.27 -23.20
CA LYS A 93 -13.75 -12.70 -23.18
C LYS A 93 -13.20 -13.16 -21.81
N ILE A 94 -12.42 -12.33 -21.13
CA ILE A 94 -11.85 -12.66 -19.83
C ILE A 94 -12.92 -12.55 -18.73
N LEU A 95 -13.68 -11.46 -18.72
CA LEU A 95 -14.73 -11.14 -17.74
C LEU A 95 -16.07 -11.85 -18.03
N SER A 96 -16.11 -12.81 -18.95
CA SER A 96 -17.34 -13.56 -19.24
C SER A 96 -17.80 -14.36 -18.01
N PRO A 97 -19.09 -14.28 -17.64
CA PRO A 97 -19.64 -14.96 -16.47
C PRO A 97 -19.48 -16.47 -16.66
N GLY A 98 -18.63 -17.09 -15.84
CA GLY A 98 -18.23 -18.50 -15.96
C GLY A 98 -16.73 -18.72 -15.75
N ASN A 99 -15.90 -17.70 -15.94
CA ASN A 99 -14.49 -17.74 -15.53
C ASN A 99 -14.38 -17.41 -14.03
N ASN A 100 -14.50 -18.42 -13.16
CA ASN A 100 -14.37 -18.27 -11.70
C ASN A 100 -12.93 -18.00 -11.20
N GLU A 101 -12.00 -17.58 -12.07
CA GLU A 101 -10.58 -17.68 -11.79
C GLU A 101 -9.85 -16.37 -11.98
N ARG A 102 -9.63 -15.72 -10.81
CA ARG A 102 -8.88 -14.49 -10.56
C ARG A 102 -9.59 -13.22 -11.01
N ASP A 103 -9.79 -12.30 -10.07
CA ASP A 103 -9.81 -10.87 -10.35
C ASP A 103 -8.43 -10.52 -10.93
N LEU A 104 -8.23 -10.79 -12.22
CA LEU A 104 -7.02 -10.47 -12.94
C LEU A 104 -6.91 -8.95 -12.99
N ASP A 105 -5.74 -8.43 -12.63
CA ASP A 105 -5.50 -7.00 -12.72
C ASP A 105 -5.60 -6.55 -14.20
N GLN A 106 -6.19 -5.39 -14.43
CA GLN A 106 -6.28 -4.82 -15.77
C GLN A 106 -4.88 -4.58 -16.35
N GLU A 107 -3.90 -4.22 -15.52
CA GLU A 107 -2.51 -4.03 -15.92
C GLU A 107 -1.91 -5.34 -16.45
N ASP A 108 -2.15 -6.46 -15.75
CA ASP A 108 -1.68 -7.79 -16.15
C ASP A 108 -2.31 -8.24 -17.47
N ILE A 109 -3.60 -7.95 -17.67
CA ILE A 109 -4.32 -8.26 -18.90
C ILE A 109 -3.75 -7.48 -20.09
N LEU A 110 -3.48 -6.19 -19.92
CA LEU A 110 -2.93 -5.33 -20.97
C LEU A 110 -1.48 -5.71 -21.30
N HIS A 111 -0.68 -6.01 -20.28
CA HIS A 111 0.68 -6.49 -20.48
C HIS A 111 0.70 -7.86 -21.18
N ALA A 112 -0.22 -8.77 -20.84
CA ALA A 112 -0.38 -10.04 -21.57
C ALA A 112 -0.77 -9.81 -23.04
N LEU A 113 -1.58 -8.80 -23.33
CA LEU A 113 -1.92 -8.40 -24.70
C LEU A 113 -0.70 -7.88 -25.46
N TYR A 114 0.08 -6.99 -24.86
CA TYR A 114 1.31 -6.47 -25.44
C TYR A 114 2.32 -7.57 -25.73
N THR A 115 2.64 -8.39 -24.72
CA THR A 115 3.59 -9.50 -24.85
C THR A 115 3.12 -10.62 -25.77
N SER A 116 1.85 -10.62 -26.18
CA SER A 116 1.28 -11.53 -27.19
C SER A 116 1.09 -10.87 -28.55
N GLU A 117 1.80 -9.76 -28.83
CA GLU A 117 1.72 -9.04 -30.10
C GLU A 117 0.27 -8.67 -30.46
N TYR A 118 -0.53 -8.30 -29.46
CA TYR A 118 -1.94 -7.92 -29.58
C TYR A 118 -2.88 -9.03 -30.08
N ARG A 119 -2.45 -10.30 -30.02
CA ARG A 119 -3.28 -11.46 -30.37
C ARG A 119 -4.13 -11.91 -29.18
N ILE A 120 -5.45 -11.74 -29.30
CA ILE A 120 -6.41 -12.03 -28.22
C ILE A 120 -6.33 -13.48 -27.69
N PRO A 121 -6.28 -14.54 -28.53
CA PRO A 121 -6.27 -15.92 -28.01
C PRO A 121 -5.02 -16.22 -27.17
N GLU A 122 -3.87 -15.74 -27.62
CA GLU A 122 -2.59 -15.90 -26.93
C GLU A 122 -2.56 -15.08 -25.65
N ALA A 123 -3.06 -13.84 -25.69
CA ALA A 123 -3.18 -12.96 -24.54
C ALA A 123 -4.03 -13.57 -23.43
N ILE A 124 -5.13 -14.27 -23.75
CA ILE A 124 -5.96 -14.97 -22.74
C ILE A 124 -5.18 -16.10 -22.08
N LYS A 125 -4.40 -16.87 -22.86
CA LYS A 125 -3.56 -17.94 -22.32
C LYS A 125 -2.46 -17.37 -21.41
N LYS A 126 -1.79 -16.29 -21.85
CA LYS A 126 -0.75 -15.61 -21.06
C LYS A 126 -1.32 -14.95 -19.81
N ALA A 127 -2.42 -14.21 -19.88
CA ALA A 127 -3.05 -13.60 -18.71
C ALA A 127 -3.38 -14.61 -17.60
N LYS A 128 -3.62 -15.88 -17.96
CA LYS A 128 -3.82 -16.96 -16.98
C LYS A 128 -2.52 -17.53 -16.40
N LEU A 129 -1.38 -17.32 -17.02
CA LEU A 129 -0.10 -17.92 -16.63
C LEU A 129 0.93 -16.90 -16.12
N THR A 130 0.80 -15.64 -16.54
CA THR A 130 1.79 -14.59 -16.26
C THR A 130 1.75 -14.16 -14.78
N GLU A 131 2.93 -13.88 -14.23
CA GLU A 131 3.10 -13.10 -13.01
C GLU A 131 2.69 -11.63 -13.22
N PHE A 132 2.61 -10.84 -12.15
CA PHE A 132 2.25 -9.41 -12.24
C PHE A 132 3.12 -8.67 -13.27
N ALA A 133 2.51 -7.81 -14.09
CA ALA A 133 3.15 -7.02 -15.14
C ALA A 133 4.19 -6.06 -14.58
N ASN A 134 3.85 -5.38 -13.48
CA ASN A 134 4.74 -4.49 -12.76
C ASN A 134 4.85 -4.90 -11.30
N PRO A 135 5.56 -6.00 -11.02
CA PRO A 135 5.70 -6.48 -9.68
C PRO A 135 6.59 -5.51 -8.89
N PRO A 136 6.26 -5.16 -7.64
CA PRO A 136 7.14 -4.36 -6.78
C PRO A 136 8.36 -5.18 -6.31
N ARG A 137 9.27 -5.49 -7.24
CA ARG A 137 10.43 -6.41 -7.08
C ARG A 137 11.35 -6.05 -5.92
N ARG A 138 11.43 -4.77 -5.55
CA ARG A 138 12.30 -4.28 -4.47
C ARG A 138 11.71 -4.47 -3.08
N THR A 139 10.38 -4.52 -2.96
CA THR A 139 9.70 -4.44 -1.66
C THR A 139 8.89 -5.69 -1.33
N MET A 140 8.67 -6.59 -2.29
CA MET A 140 7.93 -7.83 -2.11
C MET A 140 8.75 -9.06 -2.53
N THR A 141 8.36 -10.21 -1.98
CA THR A 141 8.94 -11.51 -2.34
C THR A 141 8.22 -12.07 -3.56
N PHE A 142 8.96 -12.68 -4.50
CA PHE A 142 8.41 -13.32 -5.69
C PHE A 142 8.64 -14.83 -5.67
N PRO A 143 7.62 -15.66 -5.95
CA PRO A 143 6.23 -15.28 -6.24
C PRO A 143 5.50 -14.70 -5.00
N CYS A 144 4.62 -13.72 -5.21
CA CYS A 144 3.84 -13.13 -4.12
C CYS A 144 2.94 -14.18 -3.47
N LYS A 145 3.14 -14.43 -2.18
CA LYS A 145 2.27 -15.32 -1.40
C LYS A 145 0.99 -14.60 -1.03
N ARG A 146 -0.16 -15.24 -1.26
CA ARG A 146 -1.47 -14.73 -0.79
C ARG A 146 -1.48 -14.66 0.73
N PHE A 147 -2.28 -13.73 1.26
CA PHE A 147 -2.49 -13.61 2.69
C PHE A 147 -3.69 -14.45 3.12
N ASP A 148 -3.51 -15.21 4.19
CA ASP A 148 -4.60 -16.01 4.76
C ASP A 148 -5.53 -15.15 5.61
N LYS A 149 -6.75 -15.62 5.89
CA LYS A 149 -7.72 -14.91 6.75
C LYS A 149 -7.14 -14.58 8.14
N GLN A 150 -6.31 -15.47 8.68
CA GLN A 150 -5.63 -15.26 9.96
C GLN A 150 -4.58 -14.14 9.87
N GLU A 151 -3.83 -14.08 8.77
CA GLU A 151 -2.86 -13.01 8.52
C GLU A 151 -3.57 -11.64 8.39
N ILE A 152 -4.76 -11.60 7.78
CA ILE A 152 -5.56 -10.37 7.72
C ILE A 152 -5.97 -9.92 9.13
N ARG A 153 -6.42 -10.84 10.01
CA ARG A 153 -6.74 -10.52 11.41
C ARG A 153 -5.52 -10.00 12.18
N TYR A 154 -4.36 -10.61 12.00
CA TYR A 154 -3.14 -10.13 12.63
C TYR A 154 -2.72 -8.72 12.16
N LEU A 155 -3.00 -8.36 10.91
CA LEU A 155 -2.80 -7.00 10.44
C LEU A 155 -3.74 -6.05 11.19
N GLU A 156 -5.02 -6.40 11.32
CA GLU A 156 -6.02 -5.58 12.02
C GLU A 156 -5.63 -5.33 13.49
N ASP A 157 -5.28 -6.40 14.21
CA ASP A 157 -4.80 -6.32 15.59
C ASP A 157 -3.49 -5.52 15.69
N GLY A 158 -2.60 -5.73 14.74
CA GLY A 158 -1.32 -5.03 14.65
C GLY A 158 -1.50 -3.52 14.44
N ILE A 159 -2.40 -3.12 13.55
CA ILE A 159 -2.73 -1.71 13.29
C ILE A 159 -3.39 -1.08 14.52
N LEU A 160 -4.29 -1.80 15.20
CA LEU A 160 -4.93 -1.30 16.42
C LEU A 160 -3.92 -1.12 17.57
N THR A 161 -2.97 -2.06 17.72
CA THR A 161 -2.00 -2.06 18.83
C THR A 161 -0.82 -1.13 18.59
N PHE A 162 -0.28 -1.10 17.37
CA PHE A 162 0.99 -0.43 17.05
C PHE A 162 0.83 0.73 16.06
N GLY A 163 -0.39 1.05 15.63
CA GLY A 163 -0.63 2.02 14.58
C GLY A 163 0.03 1.61 13.26
N LYS A 164 0.53 2.58 12.49
CA LYS A 164 1.19 2.33 11.20
C LYS A 164 2.67 1.91 11.34
N ASN A 165 3.09 1.39 12.49
CA ASN A 165 4.45 0.89 12.67
C ASN A 165 4.58 -0.54 12.10
N PHE A 166 4.73 -0.64 10.78
CA PHE A 166 4.82 -1.91 10.07
C PHE A 166 6.04 -2.76 10.47
N PHE A 167 7.12 -2.15 10.97
CA PHE A 167 8.28 -2.89 11.47
C PHE A 167 7.94 -3.70 12.73
N LYS A 168 7.22 -3.08 13.68
CA LYS A 168 6.76 -3.75 14.91
C LYS A 168 5.73 -4.82 14.61
N ILE A 169 4.76 -4.51 13.74
CA ILE A 169 3.72 -5.47 13.31
C ILE A 169 4.36 -6.69 12.64
N ARG A 170 5.28 -6.48 11.70
CA ARG A 170 6.02 -7.56 11.04
C ARG A 170 6.77 -8.44 12.03
N LYS A 171 7.53 -7.83 12.94
CA LYS A 171 8.33 -8.56 13.92
C LYS A 171 7.47 -9.44 14.83
N ARG A 172 6.26 -8.99 15.19
CA ARG A 172 5.37 -9.73 16.09
C ARG A 172 4.53 -10.79 15.37
N TYR A 173 3.96 -10.46 14.22
CA TYR A 173 2.93 -11.29 13.59
C TYR A 173 3.34 -11.90 12.24
N PHE A 174 4.35 -11.34 11.55
CA PHE A 174 4.71 -11.74 10.18
C PHE A 174 6.22 -11.93 10.00
N PRO A 175 6.86 -12.84 10.75
CA PRO A 175 8.32 -13.02 10.67
C PRO A 175 8.81 -13.48 9.29
N LYS A 176 7.95 -14.14 8.52
CA LYS A 176 8.24 -14.66 7.17
C LYS A 176 7.87 -13.70 6.04
N ARG A 177 7.34 -12.52 6.35
CA ARG A 177 6.95 -11.50 5.36
C ARG A 177 7.90 -10.30 5.41
N THR A 178 7.94 -9.57 4.32
CA THR A 178 8.62 -8.28 4.19
C THR A 178 7.74 -7.14 4.65
N VAL A 179 8.33 -6.00 4.99
CA VAL A 179 7.55 -4.79 5.32
C VAL A 179 6.73 -4.33 4.12
N GLY A 180 7.27 -4.43 2.91
CA GLY A 180 6.57 -4.02 1.69
C GLY A 180 5.30 -4.83 1.43
N GLU A 181 5.33 -6.15 1.67
CA GLU A 181 4.12 -6.99 1.62
C GLU A 181 3.03 -6.51 2.59
N LEU A 182 3.41 -6.13 3.82
CA LEU A 182 2.47 -5.62 4.83
C LEU A 182 1.89 -4.25 4.45
N VAL A 183 2.72 -3.37 3.89
CA VAL A 183 2.27 -2.06 3.40
C VAL A 183 1.29 -2.26 2.24
N ASN A 184 1.58 -3.17 1.32
CA ASN A 184 0.68 -3.51 0.22
C ASN A 184 -0.66 -4.04 0.75
N LEU A 185 -0.63 -5.01 1.68
CA LEU A 185 -1.83 -5.54 2.33
C LEU A 185 -2.63 -4.45 3.04
N TYR A 186 -1.97 -3.51 3.71
CA TYR A 186 -2.63 -2.39 4.38
C TYR A 186 -3.47 -1.55 3.43
N TYR A 187 -2.96 -1.24 2.22
CA TYR A 187 -3.73 -0.48 1.25
C TYR A 187 -4.92 -1.26 0.69
N PHE A 188 -4.76 -2.56 0.43
CA PHE A 188 -5.89 -3.43 0.06
C PHE A 188 -6.94 -3.51 1.16
N TRP A 189 -6.51 -3.77 2.41
CA TRP A 189 -7.37 -3.84 3.57
C TRP A 189 -8.12 -2.53 3.81
N LYS A 190 -7.42 -1.40 3.73
CA LYS A 190 -8.03 -0.07 3.89
C LYS A 190 -9.08 0.16 2.82
N LYS A 191 -8.78 -0.15 1.55
CA LYS A 191 -9.75 -0.05 0.45
C LYS A 191 -10.96 -0.93 0.70
N ARG A 192 -10.77 -2.19 1.12
CA ARG A 192 -11.88 -3.09 1.46
C ARG A 192 -12.74 -2.53 2.58
N ARG A 193 -12.14 -2.01 3.66
CA ARG A 193 -12.90 -1.40 4.76
C ARG A 193 -13.62 -0.12 4.34
N THR A 194 -13.01 0.70 3.49
CA THR A 194 -13.70 1.86 2.93
C THR A 194 -14.83 1.45 2.00
N CYS A 195 -14.66 0.44 1.15
CA CYS A 195 -15.75 -0.09 0.32
C CYS A 195 -16.85 -0.73 1.17
N GLU A 196 -16.52 -1.53 2.17
CA GLU A 196 -17.46 -2.13 3.12
C GLU A 196 -18.19 -1.03 3.90
N GLN A 197 -17.49 -0.02 4.41
CA GLN A 197 -18.10 1.17 5.04
C GLN A 197 -18.95 2.00 4.08
N LEU A 198 -18.55 2.14 2.81
CA LEU A 198 -19.35 2.84 1.81
C LEU A 198 -20.58 2.04 1.43
N VAL A 199 -20.49 0.71 1.34
CA VAL A 199 -21.63 -0.19 1.13
C VAL A 199 -22.56 -0.11 2.33
N TYR A 200 -22.05 -0.20 3.57
CA TYR A 200 -22.87 -0.01 4.77
C TYR A 200 -23.47 1.39 4.85
N ARG A 201 -22.73 2.46 4.53
CA ARG A 201 -23.25 3.83 4.52
C ARG A 201 -24.26 4.06 3.38
N CYS A 202 -24.12 3.39 2.24
CA CYS A 202 -25.08 3.43 1.15
C CYS A 202 -26.31 2.54 1.44
N MET A 203 -26.17 1.47 2.21
CA MET A 203 -27.29 0.66 2.68
C MET A 203 -28.08 1.41 3.76
N ASP A 204 -27.42 2.11 4.69
CA ASP A 204 -28.07 3.00 5.66
C ASP A 204 -28.85 4.13 4.95
N TYR A 205 -28.33 4.65 3.83
CA TYR A 205 -29.03 5.65 3.01
C TYR A 205 -30.17 5.07 2.16
N MET A 206 -30.13 3.78 1.80
CA MET A 206 -31.22 3.11 1.10
C MET A 206 -32.36 2.76 2.06
N ASP A 207 -32.06 2.37 3.30
CA ASP A 207 -33.08 2.09 4.33
C ASP A 207 -33.78 3.36 4.84
N VAL A 208 -33.08 4.50 4.92
CA VAL A 208 -33.72 5.79 5.25
C VAL A 208 -34.59 6.28 4.10
N MET A 209 -34.15 6.11 2.85
CA MET A 209 -34.93 6.50 1.66
C MET A 209 -36.15 5.59 1.46
N THR A 210 -36.07 4.28 1.72
CA THR A 210 -37.26 3.41 1.65
C THR A 210 -38.28 3.77 2.74
N ASP A 211 -37.85 4.11 3.95
CA ASP A 211 -38.74 4.48 5.05
C ASP A 211 -39.40 5.86 4.84
N GLU A 212 -38.69 6.82 4.23
CA GLU A 212 -39.27 8.09 3.75
C GLU A 212 -40.18 7.89 2.54
N ILE A 213 -39.85 7.03 1.58
CA ILE A 213 -40.71 6.71 0.43
C ILE A 213 -42.00 6.00 0.89
N VAL A 214 -41.93 5.09 1.86
CA VAL A 214 -43.10 4.43 2.45
C VAL A 214 -43.98 5.43 3.21
N LYS A 215 -43.39 6.41 3.90
CA LYS A 215 -44.14 7.51 4.56
C LYS A 215 -44.77 8.48 3.55
N LEU A 216 -44.10 8.73 2.41
CA LEU A 216 -44.59 9.63 1.35
C LEU A 216 -45.63 8.98 0.44
N GLN A 217 -45.66 7.64 0.35
CA GLN A 217 -46.64 6.91 -0.46
C GLN A 217 -47.99 6.65 0.22
N GLY A 218 -48.19 7.08 1.48
CA GLY A 218 -49.52 7.18 2.07
C GLY A 218 -50.36 5.90 1.96
N VAL A 219 -49.75 4.71 2.02
CA VAL A 219 -50.50 3.46 2.07
C VAL A 219 -51.03 3.30 3.48
N GLY A 220 -52.17 3.94 3.72
CA GLY A 220 -53.00 3.71 4.90
C GLY A 220 -53.29 2.22 5.02
N LYS A 221 -53.00 1.67 6.20
CA LYS A 221 -53.47 0.35 6.59
C LYS A 221 -55.00 0.35 6.53
N GLN A 222 -55.57 -0.44 5.62
CA GLN A 222 -56.88 -1.06 5.82
C GLN A 222 -56.64 -2.50 6.30
#